data_AF-A0A838T285-F1
#
_entry.id   AF-A0A838T285-F1
#
_cell.length_a   1.000
_cell.length_b   1.000
_cell.length_c   1.000
_cell.angle_alpha   90.00
_cell.angle_beta   90.00
_cell.angle_gamma   90.00
#
_symmetry.space_group_name_H-M   'P 1'
#
loop_
_entity.id
_entity.type
_entity.pdbx_description
1 polymer ?
#
loop_
_entity_poly.entity_id
_entity_poly.type
_entity_poly.pdbx_seq_one_letter_code
_entity_poly.pdbx_strand_id
1 'polypeptide(L)'
;MAPADWKGIRHFAPAEFKYPARMGYEFMRWLDQVRIEAGVPMYPSSSYRPPKYNKAVGGAADSSHTDPICNAVDIRRAPSDGDPNWNLARWKIIQAAMKLGCRRIGIYADGSLHLDRTEDVRPSPRLWTKVDNPA
;
A
#
# COMPACT_ATOMS: atom_id res chain seq x y z
N MET A 1 -8.46 4.06 -12.46
CA MET A 1 -9.87 4.05 -12.01
C MET A 1 -10.64 5.25 -12.53
N ALA A 2 -11.77 5.01 -13.16
CA ALA A 2 -12.78 6.01 -13.50
C ALA A 2 -13.63 6.38 -12.26
N PRO A 3 -14.34 7.53 -12.26
CA PRO A 3 -15.21 7.92 -11.14
C PRO A 3 -16.26 6.88 -10.75
N ALA A 4 -16.80 6.13 -11.72
CA ALA A 4 -17.79 5.09 -11.46
C ALA A 4 -17.22 3.92 -10.64
N ASP A 5 -15.93 3.59 -10.81
CA ASP A 5 -15.28 2.48 -10.12
C ASP A 5 -15.23 2.69 -8.60
N TRP A 6 -15.16 3.96 -8.15
CA TRP A 6 -15.09 4.31 -6.74
C TRP A 6 -16.41 4.10 -5.99
N LYS A 7 -17.55 3.98 -6.69
CA LYS A 7 -18.85 3.73 -6.03
C LYS A 7 -18.87 2.42 -5.26
N GLY A 8 -18.04 1.44 -5.65
CA GLY A 8 -17.91 0.15 -4.98
C GLY A 8 -16.87 0.11 -3.85
N ILE A 9 -16.10 1.18 -3.65
CA ILE A 9 -15.05 1.27 -2.64
C ILE A 9 -15.61 2.03 -1.43
N ARG A 10 -15.65 1.41 -0.26
CA ARG A 10 -16.40 1.94 0.90
C ARG A 10 -15.54 2.77 1.83
N HIS A 11 -14.28 2.40 1.98
CA HIS A 11 -13.43 2.93 3.02
C HIS A 11 -12.36 3.89 2.51
N PHE A 12 -12.16 3.95 1.19
CA PHE A 12 -11.18 4.84 0.57
C PHE A 12 -11.84 5.81 -0.40
N ALA A 13 -11.37 7.05 -0.41
CA ALA A 13 -11.77 8.10 -1.33
C ALA A 13 -10.66 8.41 -2.34
N PRO A 14 -10.98 8.85 -3.56
CA PRO A 14 -9.99 9.24 -4.56
C PRO A 14 -8.97 10.27 -4.06
N ALA A 15 -9.40 11.20 -3.19
CA ALA A 15 -8.58 12.27 -2.66
C ALA A 15 -7.44 11.80 -1.74
N GLU A 16 -7.48 10.56 -1.25
CA GLU A 16 -6.41 9.95 -0.44
C GLU A 16 -5.22 9.49 -1.30
N PHE A 17 -5.38 9.50 -2.63
CA PHE A 17 -4.36 9.06 -3.58
C PHE A 17 -3.95 10.24 -4.47
N LYS A 18 -2.64 10.40 -4.70
CA LYS A 18 -2.13 11.50 -5.54
C LYS A 18 -2.50 11.33 -7.02
N TYR A 19 -2.64 10.08 -7.48
CA TYR A 19 -2.98 9.73 -8.86
C TYR A 19 -4.02 8.59 -8.87
N PRO A 20 -5.27 8.84 -8.44
CA PRO A 20 -6.29 7.80 -8.28
C PRO A 20 -6.64 7.10 -9.60
N ALA A 21 -6.53 7.81 -10.72
CA ALA A 21 -6.74 7.24 -12.05
C ALA A 21 -5.72 6.13 -12.42
N ARG A 22 -4.55 6.11 -11.78
CA ARG A 22 -3.45 5.15 -12.03
C ARG A 22 -3.51 3.91 -11.13
N MET A 23 -4.42 3.86 -10.17
CA MET A 23 -4.61 2.68 -9.32
C MET A 23 -5.38 1.59 -10.08
N GLY A 24 -5.03 0.32 -9.81
CA GLY A 24 -5.78 -0.82 -10.31
C GLY A 24 -7.11 -1.00 -9.59
N TYR A 25 -8.18 -1.26 -10.35
CA TYR A 25 -9.53 -1.44 -9.80
C TYR A 25 -9.61 -2.63 -8.84
N GLU A 26 -9.15 -3.80 -9.28
CA GLU A 26 -9.15 -5.02 -8.45
C GLU A 26 -8.22 -4.89 -7.23
N PHE A 27 -7.12 -4.14 -7.36
CA PHE A 27 -6.27 -3.81 -6.22
C PHE A 27 -7.00 -2.94 -5.20
N MET A 28 -7.73 -1.92 -5.64
CA MET A 28 -8.47 -1.05 -4.73
C MET A 28 -9.65 -1.76 -4.05
N ARG A 29 -10.35 -2.66 -4.76
CA ARG A 29 -11.36 -3.53 -4.14
C ARG A 29 -10.75 -4.46 -3.11
N TRP A 30 -9.60 -5.06 -3.44
CA TRP A 30 -8.86 -5.88 -2.52
C TRP A 30 -8.43 -5.08 -1.29
N LEU A 31 -7.87 -3.88 -1.46
CA LEU A 31 -7.44 -3.02 -0.35
C LEU A 31 -8.62 -2.61 0.55
N ASP A 32 -9.78 -2.32 -0.03
CA ASP A 32 -11.02 -2.08 0.71
C ASP A 32 -11.40 -3.28 1.58
N GLN A 33 -11.28 -4.49 1.03
CA GLN A 33 -11.52 -5.73 1.78
C GLN A 33 -10.48 -5.99 2.86
N VAL A 34 -9.20 -5.65 2.63
CA VAL A 34 -8.17 -5.69 3.69
C VAL A 34 -8.57 -4.77 4.83
N ARG A 35 -9.10 -3.58 4.55
CA ARG A 35 -9.52 -2.65 5.60
C ARG A 35 -10.72 -3.17 6.39
N ILE A 36 -11.67 -3.81 5.72
CA ILE A 36 -12.80 -4.49 6.37
C ILE A 36 -12.30 -5.61 7.30
N GLU A 37 -11.46 -6.50 6.79
CA GLU A 37 -10.92 -7.65 7.53
C GLU A 37 -10.03 -7.21 8.71
N ALA A 38 -9.19 -6.18 8.53
CA ALA A 38 -8.31 -5.68 9.57
C ALA A 38 -9.08 -4.94 10.69
N GLY A 39 -10.26 -4.41 10.39
CA GLY A 39 -11.10 -3.69 11.36
C GLY A 39 -10.42 -2.44 11.95
N VAL A 40 -9.49 -1.84 11.24
CA VAL A 40 -8.75 -0.63 11.66
C VAL A 40 -8.65 0.37 10.50
N PRO A 41 -8.57 1.69 10.77
CA PRO A 41 -8.31 2.68 9.73
C PRO A 41 -6.96 2.43 9.04
N MET A 42 -6.89 2.76 7.75
CA MET A 42 -5.66 2.77 6.98
C MET A 42 -5.48 4.14 6.35
N TYR A 43 -4.28 4.70 6.47
CA TYR A 43 -3.94 6.03 5.95
C TYR A 43 -2.91 5.90 4.82
N PRO A 44 -3.34 5.95 3.55
CA PRO A 44 -2.40 5.97 2.43
C PRO A 44 -1.45 7.16 2.53
N SER A 45 -0.17 6.91 2.28
CA SER A 45 0.89 7.93 2.24
C SER A 45 1.56 8.01 0.88
N SER A 46 1.57 6.90 0.15
CA SER A 46 2.13 6.79 -1.19
C SER A 46 1.38 5.71 -1.96
N SER A 47 1.25 5.92 -3.27
CA SER A 47 0.50 5.09 -4.20
C SER A 47 1.24 5.08 -5.53
N TYR A 48 0.59 5.15 -6.69
CA TYR A 48 1.32 5.37 -7.94
C TYR A 48 2.32 6.55 -7.84
N ARG A 49 3.54 6.34 -8.32
CA ARG A 49 4.63 7.30 -8.40
C ARG A 49 5.05 7.45 -9.86
N PRO A 50 5.02 8.67 -10.44
CA PRO A 50 5.68 8.93 -11.71
C PRO A 50 7.17 8.56 -11.61
N PRO A 51 7.81 8.00 -12.65
CA PRO A 51 9.22 7.56 -12.60
C PRO A 51 10.18 8.64 -12.10
N LYS A 52 9.99 9.90 -12.53
CA LYS A 52 10.77 11.05 -12.06
C LYS A 52 10.65 11.26 -10.55
N TYR A 53 9.44 11.15 -10.00
CA TYR A 53 9.19 11.28 -8.57
C TYR A 53 9.77 10.09 -7.81
N ASN A 54 9.61 8.86 -8.31
CA ASN A 54 10.21 7.67 -7.69
C ASN A 54 11.74 7.81 -7.55
N LYS A 55 12.43 8.25 -8.60
CA LYS A 55 13.87 8.53 -8.56
C LYS A 55 14.22 9.62 -7.54
N ALA A 56 13.43 10.70 -7.49
CA ALA A 56 13.69 11.82 -6.58
C ALA A 56 13.58 11.44 -5.09
N VAL A 57 12.72 10.47 -4.76
CA VAL A 57 12.56 9.96 -3.39
C VAL A 57 13.43 8.73 -3.09
N GLY A 58 14.40 8.41 -3.96
CA GLY A 58 15.29 7.25 -3.77
C GLY A 58 14.61 5.89 -3.96
N GLY A 59 13.48 5.84 -4.65
CA GLY A 59 12.76 4.59 -4.88
C GLY A 59 13.54 3.61 -5.77
N ALA A 60 13.35 2.32 -5.51
CA ALA A 60 13.96 1.24 -6.28
C ALA A 60 13.61 1.31 -7.77
N ALA A 61 14.53 0.83 -8.62
CA ALA A 61 14.34 0.81 -10.07
C ALA A 61 13.15 -0.07 -10.50
N ASP A 62 12.92 -1.16 -9.77
CA ASP A 62 11.84 -2.13 -9.96
C ASP A 62 10.64 -1.87 -9.02
N SER A 63 10.44 -0.62 -8.59
CA SER A 63 9.36 -0.26 -7.68
C SER A 63 7.97 -0.44 -8.30
N SER A 64 7.13 -1.22 -7.62
CA SER A 64 5.71 -1.45 -7.93
C SER A 64 4.87 -0.18 -8.03
N HIS A 65 5.36 0.91 -7.42
CA HIS A 65 4.68 2.19 -7.49
C HIS A 65 4.75 2.84 -8.88
N THR A 66 5.70 2.46 -9.74
CA THR A 66 5.86 3.08 -11.06
C THR A 66 5.08 2.38 -12.16
N ASP A 67 4.43 1.26 -11.86
CA ASP A 67 3.69 0.46 -12.84
C ASP A 67 2.55 1.26 -13.51
N PRO A 68 2.33 1.08 -14.83
CA PRO A 68 1.35 1.85 -15.59
C PRO A 68 -0.11 1.55 -15.18
N ILE A 69 -0.33 0.50 -14.40
CA ILE A 69 -1.40 0.35 -13.41
C ILE A 69 -0.77 -0.06 -12.08
N CYS A 70 -0.93 0.76 -11.04
CA CYS A 70 -0.30 0.54 -9.75
C CYS A 70 -1.16 -0.36 -8.86
N ASN A 71 -0.55 -1.45 -8.40
CA ASN A 71 -1.12 -2.40 -7.44
C ASN A 71 -0.30 -2.45 -6.14
N ALA A 72 0.18 -1.29 -5.71
CA ALA A 72 0.92 -1.13 -4.47
C ALA A 72 0.53 0.16 -3.74
N VAL A 73 0.59 0.13 -2.40
CA VAL A 73 0.29 1.28 -1.54
C VAL A 73 1.19 1.26 -0.32
N ASP A 74 1.62 2.45 0.11
CA ASP A 74 2.28 2.62 1.40
C ASP A 74 1.28 3.20 2.41
N ILE A 75 1.09 2.53 3.55
CA ILE A 75 0.21 2.93 4.64
C ILE A 75 1.06 3.46 5.80
N ARG A 76 0.83 4.70 6.18
CA ARG A 76 1.53 5.34 7.30
C ARG A 76 0.79 5.16 8.62
N ARG A 77 1.48 5.53 9.69
CA ARG A 77 0.89 5.71 11.03
C ARG A 77 -0.30 6.67 10.99
N ALA A 78 -1.18 6.52 11.99
CA ALA A 78 -2.27 7.46 12.21
C ALA A 78 -1.75 8.91 12.26
N PRO A 79 -2.51 9.90 11.76
CA PRO A 79 -2.08 11.30 11.72
C PRO A 79 -1.78 11.92 13.08
N SER A 80 -2.33 11.37 14.17
CA SER A 80 -1.98 11.75 15.53
C SER A 80 -0.74 10.99 15.98
N ASP A 81 0.38 11.70 16.09
CA ASP A 81 1.62 11.17 16.68
C ASP A 81 1.33 10.60 18.07
N GLY A 82 1.82 9.38 18.32
CA GLY A 82 1.67 8.73 19.61
C GLY A 82 0.43 7.87 19.80
N ASP A 83 -0.37 7.55 18.76
CA ASP A 83 -1.40 6.52 18.87
C ASP A 83 -0.77 5.19 19.34
N PRO A 84 -1.00 4.75 20.60
CA PRO A 84 -0.38 3.55 21.14
C PRO A 84 -0.82 2.30 20.38
N ASN A 85 -1.88 2.41 19.57
CA ASN A 85 -2.46 1.30 18.84
C ASN A 85 -1.90 1.13 17.43
N TRP A 86 -0.94 1.95 16.96
CA TRP A 86 -0.36 1.75 15.62
C TRP A 86 0.25 0.35 15.46
N ASN A 87 0.95 -0.15 16.48
CA ASN A 87 1.56 -1.49 16.40
C ASN A 87 0.49 -2.58 16.23
N LEU A 88 -0.63 -2.48 16.94
CA LEU A 88 -1.75 -3.39 16.81
C LEU A 88 -2.44 -3.25 15.45
N ALA A 89 -2.71 -2.02 15.00
CA ALA A 89 -3.29 -1.76 13.69
C ALA A 89 -2.43 -2.34 12.57
N ARG A 90 -1.11 -2.11 12.63
CA ARG A 90 -0.13 -2.66 11.70
C ARG A 90 -0.17 -4.19 11.66
N TRP A 91 -0.19 -4.84 12.83
CA TRP A 91 -0.32 -6.30 12.93
C TRP A 91 -1.60 -6.80 12.27
N LYS A 92 -2.76 -6.17 12.56
CA LYS A 92 -4.05 -6.51 11.95
C LYS A 92 -4.06 -6.33 10.44
N ILE A 93 -3.47 -5.23 9.95
CA ILE A 93 -3.34 -4.94 8.52
C ILE A 93 -2.51 -6.02 7.83
N ILE A 94 -1.35 -6.38 8.37
CA ILE A 94 -0.49 -7.44 7.81
C ILE A 94 -1.24 -8.77 7.79
N GLN A 95 -1.86 -9.15 8.90
CA GLN A 95 -2.59 -10.42 8.99
C GLN A 95 -3.73 -10.49 7.96
N ALA A 96 -4.53 -9.43 7.85
CA ALA A 96 -5.60 -9.32 6.86
C ALA A 96 -5.08 -9.37 5.43
N ALA A 97 -4.01 -8.62 5.13
CA ALA A 97 -3.41 -8.58 3.80
C ALA A 97 -2.90 -9.97 3.39
N MET A 98 -2.18 -10.67 4.28
CA MET A 98 -1.68 -12.02 4.03
C MET A 98 -2.83 -13.02 3.85
N LYS A 99 -3.86 -12.97 4.70
CA LYS A 99 -5.07 -13.81 4.59
C LYS A 99 -5.77 -13.62 3.24
N LEU A 100 -5.76 -12.40 2.71
CA LEU A 100 -6.34 -12.03 1.42
C LEU A 100 -5.34 -12.12 0.26
N GLY A 101 -4.23 -12.83 0.43
CA GLY A 101 -3.31 -13.18 -0.67
C GLY A 101 -2.22 -12.16 -1.00
N CYS A 102 -1.95 -11.18 -0.13
CA CYS A 102 -0.77 -10.31 -0.30
C CYS A 102 0.50 -11.13 -0.12
N ARG A 103 1.36 -11.15 -1.15
CA ARG A 103 2.61 -11.93 -1.14
C ARG A 103 3.85 -11.07 -0.97
N ARG A 104 3.73 -9.74 -1.05
CA ARG A 104 4.84 -8.80 -0.98
C ARG A 104 4.52 -7.69 0.02
N ILE A 105 5.25 -7.67 1.12
CA ILE A 105 5.03 -6.74 2.23
C ILE A 105 6.35 -6.10 2.63
N GLY A 106 6.36 -4.77 2.73
CA GLY A 106 7.49 -4.00 3.26
C GLY A 106 7.15 -3.37 4.61
N ILE A 107 8.13 -3.27 5.50
CA ILE A 107 8.02 -2.52 6.75
C ILE A 107 9.16 -1.50 6.80
N TYR A 108 8.81 -0.23 6.65
CA TYR A 108 9.76 0.87 6.64
C TYR A 108 10.26 1.21 8.05
N ALA A 109 11.36 1.98 8.13
CA ALA A 109 12.02 2.36 9.37
C ALA A 109 11.13 3.14 10.34
N ASP A 110 10.27 4.01 9.78
CA ASP A 110 9.26 4.77 10.51
C ASP A 110 8.08 3.90 10.98
N GLY A 111 8.03 2.65 10.55
CA GLY A 111 6.98 1.68 10.83
C GLY A 111 5.82 1.71 9.86
N SER A 112 5.89 2.52 8.78
CA SER A 112 4.93 2.48 7.67
C SER A 112 5.00 1.13 6.95
N LEU A 113 3.86 0.70 6.38
CA LEU A 113 3.73 -0.55 5.65
C LEU A 113 3.71 -0.32 4.15
N HIS A 114 4.33 -1.20 3.40
CA HIS A 114 4.13 -1.34 1.96
C HIS A 114 3.32 -2.60 1.70
N LEU A 115 2.20 -2.48 1.00
CA LEU A 115 1.40 -3.61 0.54
C LEU A 115 1.46 -3.66 -0.98
N ASP A 116 1.86 -4.80 -1.53
CA ASP A 116 2.06 -5.00 -2.96
C ASP A 116 1.39 -6.29 -3.43
N ARG A 117 0.40 -6.11 -4.31
CA ARG A 117 -0.34 -7.20 -4.95
C ARG A 117 -0.04 -7.29 -6.44
N THR A 118 1.11 -6.78 -6.87
CA THR A 118 1.51 -6.91 -8.27
C THR A 118 1.82 -8.37 -8.60
N GLU A 119 1.22 -8.85 -9.68
CA GLU A 119 1.36 -10.22 -10.16
C GLU A 119 2.25 -10.23 -11.40
N ASP A 120 3.55 -10.30 -11.18
CA ASP A 120 4.54 -10.31 -12.24
C ASP A 120 5.78 -11.12 -11.86
N VAL A 121 6.90 -10.90 -12.56
CA VAL A 121 8.16 -11.66 -12.42
C VAL A 121 9.00 -11.26 -11.21
N ARG A 122 8.66 -10.19 -10.48
CA ARG A 122 9.44 -9.76 -9.32
C ARG A 122 9.37 -10.82 -8.20
N PRO A 123 10.43 -10.97 -7.39
CA PRO A 123 10.48 -12.01 -6.35
C PRO A 123 9.27 -12.01 -5.40
N SER A 124 8.63 -13.17 -5.26
CA SER A 124 7.43 -13.37 -4.46
C SER A 124 7.30 -14.84 -4.00
N PRO A 125 6.92 -15.13 -2.74
CA PRO A 125 6.58 -14.18 -1.69
C PRO A 125 7.82 -13.47 -1.11
N ARG A 126 7.63 -12.27 -0.55
CA ARG A 126 8.70 -11.49 0.07
C ARG A 126 8.19 -10.62 1.22
N LEU A 127 8.90 -10.66 2.34
CA LEU A 127 8.83 -9.68 3.41
C LEU A 127 10.16 -8.95 3.44
N TRP A 128 10.17 -7.62 3.54
CA TRP A 128 11.40 -6.87 3.74
C TRP A 128 11.22 -5.78 4.78
N THR A 129 12.30 -5.55 5.52
CA THR A 129 12.43 -4.44 6.46
C THR A 129 13.53 -3.49 5.99
N LYS A 130 13.77 -2.40 6.74
CA LYS A 130 14.93 -1.53 6.52
C LYS A 130 16.27 -2.30 6.51
N VAL A 131 16.38 -3.37 7.30
CA VAL A 131 17.63 -4.17 7.38
C VAL A 131 17.89 -4.92 6.08
N ASP A 132 16.82 -5.36 5.41
CA ASP A 132 16.89 -6.14 4.16
C ASP A 132 17.03 -5.26 2.91
N ASN A 133 16.75 -3.97 3.04
CA ASN A 133 16.84 -2.99 1.95
C ASN A 133 17.41 -1.65 2.49
N PRO A 134 18.75 -1.52 2.58
CA PRO A 134 19.41 -0.35 3.17
C PRO A 134 19.39 0.91 2.27
N ALA A 135 18.57 0.92 1.22
CA ALA A 135 18.41 2.05 0.29
C ALA A 135 17.84 3.31 0.98
#